data_AF-A0A672UML4-F1
#
_entry.id   AF-A0A672UML4-F1
#
_cell.length_a   1.000
_cell.length_b   1.000
_cell.length_c   1.000
_cell.angle_alpha   90.00
_cell.angle_beta   90.00
_cell.angle_gamma   90.00
#
_symmetry.space_group_name_H-M   'P 1'
#
loop_
_entity.id
_entity.type
_entity.pdbx_description
1 polymer ?
#
loop_
_entity_poly.entity_id
_entity_poly.type
_entity_poly.pdbx_seq_one_letter_code
_entity_poly.pdbx_strand_id
1 'polypeptide(L)'
;MFLARVLVGEFTVGNPSYVRPPMKDKHSFYDSCVNSSSNPSIFVIFEKQQIYPEYLIEYVDQAYAKINDCQALSFYPRHSSVCK
;
A
#
# COMPACT_ATOMS: atom_id res chain seq x y z
N MET A 1 6.50 -3.69 3.79
CA MET A 1 5.14 -3.35 3.30
C MET A 1 4.70 -2.05 3.95
N PHE A 2 3.99 -1.15 3.26
CA PHE A 2 3.39 0.03 3.91
C PHE A 2 1.91 -0.18 4.14
N LEU A 3 1.42 0.27 5.30
CA LEU A 3 0.00 0.49 5.55
C LEU A 3 -0.25 2.00 5.46
N ALA A 4 -1.08 2.40 4.50
CA ALA A 4 -1.37 3.80 4.23
C ALA A 4 -2.87 4.07 4.32
N ARG A 5 -3.21 5.28 4.78
CA ARG A 5 -4.56 5.83 4.65
C ARG A 5 -4.65 6.53 3.30
N VAL A 6 -5.63 6.15 2.50
CA VAL A 6 -5.80 6.64 1.13
C VAL A 6 -7.19 7.24 0.98
N LEU A 7 -7.26 8.46 0.46
CA LEU A 7 -8.51 9.13 0.07
C LEU A 7 -8.96 8.60 -1.30
N VAL A 8 -9.66 7.47 -1.29
CA VAL A 8 -10.12 6.79 -2.51
C VAL A 8 -11.18 7.62 -3.27
N GLY A 9 -12.06 8.31 -2.56
CA GLY A 9 -13.12 9.13 -3.15
C GLY A 9 -14.04 8.33 -4.08
N GLU A 10 -14.51 8.97 -5.14
CA GLU A 10 -15.28 8.31 -6.18
C GLU A 10 -14.38 7.58 -7.18
N PHE A 11 -14.69 6.32 -7.46
CA PHE A 11 -13.86 5.48 -8.31
C PHE A 11 -14.57 4.95 -9.54
N THR A 12 -13.79 4.56 -10.54
CA THR A 12 -14.26 3.94 -11.78
C THR A 12 -13.28 2.88 -12.27
N VAL A 13 -13.67 2.06 -13.24
CA VAL A 13 -12.81 1.00 -13.77
C VAL A 13 -11.62 1.62 -14.50
N GLY A 14 -10.41 1.20 -14.11
CA GLY A 14 -9.16 1.68 -14.69
C GLY A 14 -8.91 1.19 -16.11
N ASN A 15 -8.11 1.95 -16.86
CA ASN A 15 -7.55 1.56 -18.15
C ASN A 15 -6.06 1.89 -18.16
N PRO A 16 -5.18 1.03 -18.71
CA PRO A 16 -3.74 1.30 -18.77
C PRO A 16 -3.36 2.58 -19.54
N SER A 17 -4.25 3.09 -20.39
CA SER A 17 -4.04 4.33 -21.14
C SER A 17 -4.31 5.59 -20.31
N TYR A 18 -4.88 5.46 -19.11
CA TYR A 18 -5.25 6.61 -18.27
C TYR A 18 -4.04 7.16 -17.53
N VAL A 19 -3.73 8.43 -17.80
CA VAL A 19 -2.70 9.21 -17.07
C VAL A 19 -3.31 10.02 -15.91
N ARG A 20 -4.63 10.13 -15.88
CA ARG A 20 -5.46 10.79 -14.86
C ARG A 20 -6.79 10.02 -14.75
N PRO A 21 -7.54 10.08 -13.63
CA PRO A 21 -8.89 9.53 -13.61
C PRO A 21 -9.73 10.12 -14.74
N PRO A 22 -10.63 9.33 -15.35
CA PRO A 22 -11.51 9.85 -16.39
C PRO A 22 -12.50 10.87 -15.81
N MET A 23 -13.09 11.68 -16.68
CA MET A 23 -14.15 12.60 -16.28
C MET A 23 -15.40 11.82 -15.90
N LYS A 24 -16.01 12.19 -14.78
CA LYS A 24 -17.32 11.69 -14.36
C LYS A 24 -18.43 12.49 -15.04
N ASP A 25 -18.37 13.82 -14.91
CA ASP A 25 -19.31 14.77 -15.51
C ASP A 25 -18.55 15.91 -16.20
N LYS A 26 -19.27 16.89 -16.77
CA LYS A 26 -18.68 18.06 -17.46
C LYS A 26 -17.73 18.91 -16.61
N HIS A 27 -17.77 18.75 -15.28
CA HIS A 27 -17.02 19.58 -14.33
C HIS A 27 -16.26 18.78 -13.26
N SER A 28 -16.38 17.45 -13.23
CA SER A 28 -15.79 16.60 -12.19
C SER A 28 -15.04 15.41 -12.78
N PHE A 29 -13.92 15.08 -12.17
CA PHE A 29 -13.16 13.86 -12.43
C PHE A 29 -13.44 12.86 -11.32
N TYR A 30 -13.28 11.57 -11.62
CA TYR A 30 -13.15 10.59 -10.55
C TYR A 30 -11.88 10.85 -9.75
N ASP A 31 -11.81 10.31 -8.53
CA ASP A 31 -10.67 10.48 -7.65
C ASP A 31 -9.65 9.34 -7.81
N SER A 32 -10.13 8.15 -8.16
CA SER A 32 -9.30 6.95 -8.30
C SER A 32 -9.85 5.95 -9.31
N CYS A 33 -9.00 4.99 -9.69
CA CYS A 33 -9.38 3.89 -10.58
C CYS A 33 -9.27 2.53 -9.88
N VAL A 34 -10.15 1.60 -10.21
CA VAL A 34 -10.21 0.24 -9.63
C VAL A 34 -10.15 -0.87 -10.68
N ASN A 35 -9.84 -2.09 -10.24
CA ASN A 35 -9.89 -3.28 -11.09
C ASN A 35 -11.31 -3.77 -11.41
N SER A 36 -12.25 -3.63 -10.46
CA SER A 36 -13.64 -4.06 -10.60
C SER A 36 -14.56 -3.09 -9.86
N SER A 37 -15.71 -2.77 -10.46
CA SER A 37 -16.70 -1.86 -9.87
C SER A 37 -17.53 -2.49 -8.77
N SER A 38 -17.77 -3.80 -8.82
CA SER A 38 -18.62 -4.52 -7.85
C SER A 38 -17.86 -4.97 -6.61
N ASN A 39 -16.58 -5.35 -6.77
CA ASN A 39 -15.71 -5.78 -5.69
C ASN A 39 -14.26 -5.33 -5.95
N PRO A 40 -13.94 -4.06 -5.63
CA PRO A 40 -12.61 -3.51 -5.87
C PRO A 40 -11.60 -4.11 -4.88
N SER A 41 -10.46 -4.56 -5.39
CA SER A 41 -9.33 -5.06 -4.58
C SER A 41 -8.03 -4.32 -4.84
N ILE A 42 -7.93 -3.62 -5.97
CA ILE A 42 -6.78 -2.82 -6.37
C ILE A 42 -7.27 -1.40 -6.67
N PHE A 43 -6.60 -0.41 -6.09
CA PHE A 43 -6.88 1.00 -6.28
C PHE A 43 -5.66 1.69 -6.86
N VAL A 44 -5.87 2.51 -7.88
CA VAL A 44 -4.86 3.34 -8.53
C VAL A 44 -5.15 4.79 -8.18
N ILE A 45 -4.16 5.43 -7.55
CA ILE A 45 -4.23 6.80 -7.05
C ILE A 45 -3.29 7.66 -7.89
N PHE A 46 -3.80 8.79 -8.37
CA PHE A 46 -3.07 9.66 -9.29
C PHE A 46 -2.44 10.86 -8.60
N GLU A 47 -3.05 11.36 -7.51
CA GLU A 47 -2.54 12.51 -6.77
C GLU A 47 -1.88 12.08 -5.45
N LYS A 48 -0.62 12.49 -5.26
CA LYS A 48 0.18 12.11 -4.07
C LYS A 48 -0.42 12.61 -2.76
N GLN A 49 -1.17 13.71 -2.79
CA GLN A 49 -1.83 14.29 -1.63
C GLN A 49 -2.99 13.41 -1.11
N GLN A 50 -3.47 12.44 -1.89
CA GLN A 50 -4.49 11.49 -1.47
C GLN A 50 -3.93 10.36 -0.60
N ILE A 51 -2.60 10.27 -0.40
CA ILE A 51 -1.94 9.15 0.27
C ILE A 51 -1.23 9.65 1.54
N TYR A 52 -1.52 9.02 2.67
CA TYR A 52 -0.80 9.21 3.93
C TYR A 52 -0.20 7.88 4.41
N PRO A 53 1.12 7.65 4.25
CA PRO A 53 1.77 6.44 4.75
C PRO A 53 1.78 6.46 6.27
N GLU A 54 1.02 5.57 6.91
CA GLU A 54 0.83 5.58 8.36
C GLU A 54 1.83 4.67 9.07
N TYR A 55 2.09 3.49 8.50
CA TYR A 55 3.02 2.53 9.08
C TYR A 55 3.91 1.87 8.03
N LEU A 56 5.15 1.59 8.42
CA LEU A 56 6.06 0.69 7.73
C LEU A 56 6.05 -0.66 8.46
N ILE A 57 5.59 -1.68 7.78
CA ILE A 57 5.55 -3.07 8.27
C ILE A 57 6.77 -3.80 7.75
N GLU A 58 7.61 -4.23 8.67
CA GLU A 58 8.76 -5.10 8.42
C GLU A 58 8.36 -6.56 8.69
N TYR A 59 8.73 -7.45 7.77
CA TYR A 59 8.46 -8.87 7.89
C TYR A 59 9.75 -9.64 7.71
N VAL A 60 9.89 -10.71 8.49
CA VAL A 60 10.92 -11.73 8.29
C VAL A 60 10.25 -12.95 7.70
N ASP A 61 10.80 -13.44 6.60
CA ASP A 61 10.33 -14.68 6.02
C ASP A 61 10.59 -15.82 7.01
N GLN A 62 9.56 -16.62 7.31
CA GLN A 62 9.67 -17.74 8.25
C GLN A 62 10.71 -18.77 7.81
N ALA A 63 10.94 -18.92 6.51
CA ALA A 63 12.02 -19.76 5.98
C ALA A 63 13.40 -19.26 6.42
N TYR A 64 13.61 -17.94 6.48
CA TYR A 64 14.85 -17.33 6.96
C TYR A 64 14.91 -17.28 8.50
N ALA A 65 13.76 -17.13 9.18
CA ALA A 65 13.71 -17.19 10.64
C ALA A 65 14.13 -18.57 11.19
N LYS A 66 13.73 -19.67 10.53
CA LYS A 66 14.12 -21.03 10.94
C LYS A 66 15.59 -21.36 10.71
N ILE A 67 16.21 -20.81 9.66
CA ILE A 67 17.67 -20.93 9.44
C ILE A 67 18.41 -20.22 10.58
N ASN A 68 17.89 -19.06 10.99
CA ASN A 68 18.46 -18.31 12.09
C ASN A 68 18.15 -18.91 13.46
N ASP A 69 17.06 -19.65 13.73
CA ASP A 69 16.93 -20.37 15.01
C ASP A 69 18.02 -21.46 15.20
N CYS A 70 18.54 -22.03 14.10
CA CYS A 70 19.71 -22.93 14.15
C CYS A 70 21.05 -22.19 14.27
N GLN A 71 21.11 -20.86 14.11
CA GLN A 71 22.35 -20.04 14.18
C GLN A 71 22.31 -18.89 15.21
N ALA A 72 21.15 -18.58 15.80
CA ALA A 72 20.87 -17.44 16.68
C ALA A 72 21.23 -17.68 18.16
N LEU A 73 21.88 -18.80 18.48
CA LEU A 73 22.63 -18.89 19.74
C LEU A 73 24.01 -18.22 19.67
N SER A 74 24.45 -17.71 18.51
CA SER A 74 25.81 -17.16 18.39
C SER A 74 25.91 -15.65 18.19
N PHE A 75 25.02 -14.98 17.47
CA PHE A 75 25.22 -13.56 17.14
C PHE A 75 23.90 -12.86 16.82
N TYR A 76 23.30 -12.12 17.76
CA TYR A 76 22.80 -10.75 17.57
C TYR A 76 22.40 -10.15 18.93
N PRO A 77 22.90 -8.95 19.28
CA PRO A 77 22.56 -8.30 20.54
C PRO A 77 21.14 -7.76 20.46
N ARG A 78 20.37 -8.00 21.52
CA ARG A 78 19.13 -7.26 21.79
C ARG A 78 19.46 -5.77 21.82
N HIS A 79 18.85 -4.98 20.95
CA HIS A 79 18.44 -3.65 21.36
C HIS A 79 17.06 -3.37 20.79
N SER A 80 16.09 -3.46 21.69
CA SER A 80 14.79 -2.85 21.51
C SER A 80 14.98 -1.34 21.45
N SER A 81 14.49 -0.72 20.40
CA SER A 81 14.15 0.69 20.44
C SER A 81 12.91 0.87 19.58
N VAL A 82 11.78 0.85 20.27
CA VAL A 82 10.54 1.46 19.84
C VAL A 82 10.87 2.89 19.44
N CYS A 83 10.95 3.17 18.14
CA CYS A 83 10.99 4.54 17.65
C CYS A 83 9.57 5.08 17.77
N LYS A 84 9.40 5.99 18.73
CA LYS A 84 8.27 6.92 18.81
C LYS A 84 8.27 7.86 17.62
#